data_AF-A0AAX1DW38-F1
#
_entry.id   AF-A0AAX1DW38-F1
#
_cell.length_a   1.000
_cell.length_b   1.000
_cell.length_c   1.000
_cell.angle_alpha   90.00
_cell.angle_beta   90.00
_cell.angle_gamma   90.00
#
_symmetry.space_group_name_H-M   'P 1'
#
loop_
_entity.id
_entity.type
_entity.pdbx_description
1 polymer ?
#
loop_
_entity_poly.entity_id
_entity_poly.type
_entity_poly.pdbx_seq_one_letter_code
_entity_poly.pdbx_strand_id
1 'polypeptide(L)'
;MMLNNKKNQNINLRLLFLSVIYLIACCFIFFFIAIVIIDLIFDGKVNLTQEVIIDIIVVSTIAGTAGGLGSWVFAKIDERKVRKTPPSDPQ
;
A
#
# COMPACT_ATOMS: atom_id res chain seq x y z
N MET A 1 13.37 22.80 -27.01
CA MET A 1 12.78 21.47 -27.28
C MET A 1 12.15 20.98 -25.99
N MET A 2 10.88 21.31 -25.74
CA MET A 2 10.16 20.89 -24.53
C MET A 2 9.69 19.45 -24.74
N LEU A 3 10.23 18.52 -23.93
CA LEU A 3 9.77 17.13 -23.87
C LEU A 3 8.35 17.11 -23.31
N ASN A 4 7.39 17.10 -24.21
CA ASN A 4 5.98 16.95 -23.88
C ASN A 4 5.73 15.49 -23.48
N ASN A 5 6.08 15.17 -22.24
CA ASN A 5 5.82 13.86 -21.65
C ASN A 5 4.31 13.77 -21.39
N LYS A 6 3.53 13.43 -22.43
CA LYS A 6 2.14 12.99 -22.28
C LYS A 6 2.14 11.69 -21.49
N LYS A 7 2.30 11.79 -20.18
CA LYS A 7 1.98 10.72 -19.22
C LYS A 7 0.49 10.49 -19.39
N ASN A 8 0.15 9.50 -20.21
CA ASN A 8 -1.21 9.04 -20.37
C ASN A 8 -1.65 8.55 -18.98
N GLN A 9 -2.35 9.41 -18.25
CA GLN A 9 -2.85 9.24 -16.88
C GLN A 9 -4.01 8.23 -16.88
N ASN A 10 -3.85 7.12 -17.58
CA ASN A 10 -4.63 5.93 -17.26
C ASN A 10 -4.00 5.44 -15.97
N ILE A 11 -4.61 5.76 -14.84
CA ILE A 11 -4.27 5.13 -13.57
C ILE A 11 -4.34 3.63 -13.82
N ASN A 12 -3.17 3.04 -14.00
CA ASN A 12 -3.06 1.69 -14.48
C ASN A 12 -3.43 0.86 -13.26
N LEU A 13 -4.69 0.37 -13.21
CA LEU A 13 -5.21 -0.49 -12.14
C LEU A 13 -4.21 -1.58 -11.78
N ARG A 14 -3.45 -2.06 -12.78
CA ARG A 14 -2.35 -3.01 -12.61
C ARG A 14 -1.21 -2.51 -11.72
N LEU A 15 -0.81 -1.24 -11.84
CA LEU A 15 0.22 -0.61 -11.02
C LEU A 15 -0.27 -0.36 -9.58
N LEU A 16 -1.53 0.04 -9.41
CA LEU A 16 -2.15 0.14 -8.09
C LEU A 16 -2.20 -1.22 -7.41
N PHE A 17 -2.66 -2.26 -8.12
CA PHE A 17 -2.74 -3.62 -7.59
C PHE A 17 -1.35 -4.16 -7.21
N LEU A 18 -0.33 -3.90 -8.03
CA LEU A 18 1.06 -4.23 -7.72
C LEU A 18 1.54 -3.50 -6.46
N SER A 19 1.17 -2.24 -6.29
CA SER A 19 1.47 -1.46 -5.09
C SER A 19 0.77 -2.01 -3.85
N VAL A 20 -0.48 -2.49 -3.98
CA VAL A 20 -1.21 -3.12 -2.87
C VAL A 20 -0.52 -4.43 -2.45
N ILE A 21 -0.17 -5.30 -3.40
CA ILE A 21 0.54 -6.54 -3.12
C ILE A 21 1.90 -6.25 -2.47
N TYR A 22 2.62 -5.24 -2.98
CA TYR A 22 3.91 -4.82 -2.43
C TYR A 22 3.77 -4.34 -0.98
N LEU A 23 2.74 -3.52 -0.68
CA LEU A 23 2.46 -3.07 0.68
C LEU A 23 2.08 -4.22 1.61
N ILE A 24 1.26 -5.17 1.17
CA ILE A 24 0.92 -6.38 1.95
C ILE A 24 2.20 -7.16 2.30
N ALA A 25 3.06 -7.42 1.31
CA ALA A 25 4.31 -8.14 1.53
C ALA A 25 5.25 -7.38 2.48
N CYS A 26 5.35 -6.06 2.33
CA CYS A 26 6.18 -5.21 3.18
C CYS A 26 5.66 -5.17 4.63
N CYS A 27 4.34 -5.03 4.82
CA CYS A 27 3.71 -5.10 6.15
C CYS A 27 3.92 -6.47 6.79
N PHE A 28 3.78 -7.56 6.04
CA PHE A 28 4.00 -8.91 6.56
C PHE A 28 5.43 -9.09 7.08
N ILE A 29 6.44 -8.68 6.30
CA ILE A 29 7.85 -8.73 6.72
C ILE A 29 8.07 -7.88 7.97
N PHE A 30 7.52 -6.67 8.02
CA PHE A 30 7.66 -5.77 9.16
C PHE A 30 7.06 -6.36 10.44
N PHE A 31 5.84 -6.88 10.39
CA PHE A 31 5.19 -7.50 11.55
C PHE A 31 5.91 -8.79 11.99
N PHE A 32 6.42 -9.58 11.05
CA PHE A 32 7.20 -10.76 11.35
C PHE A 32 8.47 -10.41 12.14
N ILE A 33 9.24 -9.42 11.66
CA ILE A 33 10.45 -8.95 12.36
C ILE A 33 10.08 -8.38 13.73
N ALA A 34 9.02 -7.58 13.81
CA ALA A 34 8.58 -6.98 15.07
C ALA A 34 8.26 -8.04 16.13
N ILE A 35 7.56 -9.12 15.76
CA ILE A 35 7.24 -10.22 16.69
C ILE A 35 8.48 -11.00 17.09
N VAL A 36 9.40 -11.29 16.17
CA VAL A 36 10.67 -11.94 16.53
C VAL A 36 11.45 -11.09 17.54
N ILE A 37 11.45 -9.76 17.38
CA ILE A 37 12.09 -8.84 18.33
C ILE A 37 11.35 -8.83 19.67
N ILE A 38 10.02 -8.77 19.67
CA ILE A 38 9.20 -8.79 20.89
C ILE A 38 9.44 -10.09 21.67
N ASP A 39 9.32 -11.25 21.02
CA ASP A 39 9.55 -12.55 21.65
C ASP A 39 10.99 -12.66 22.20
N LEU A 40 11.98 -12.13 21.47
CA LEU A 40 13.37 -12.14 21.91
C LEU A 40 13.59 -11.24 23.14
N ILE A 41 12.92 -10.09 23.21
CA ILE A 41 13.04 -9.15 24.34
C ILE A 41 12.29 -9.65 25.57
N PHE A 42 11.07 -10.17 25.40
CA PHE A 42 10.19 -10.52 26.51
C PHE A 42 10.40 -11.94 27.04
N ASP A 43 10.56 -12.93 26.16
CA ASP A 43 10.68 -14.34 26.52
C ASP A 43 12.12 -14.87 26.43
N GLY A 44 13.02 -14.14 25.76
CA GLY A 44 14.38 -14.61 25.46
C GLY A 44 14.42 -15.85 24.54
N LYS A 45 13.25 -16.25 24.04
CA LYS A 45 13.01 -17.41 23.18
C LYS A 45 11.95 -17.04 22.16
N VAL A 46 12.15 -17.47 20.92
CA VAL A 46 11.20 -17.22 19.84
C VAL A 46 10.07 -18.25 19.93
N ASN A 47 8.95 -17.88 20.55
CA ASN A 47 7.77 -18.75 20.69
C ASN A 47 6.73 -18.39 19.63
N LEU A 48 7.00 -18.77 18.38
CA LEU A 48 6.08 -18.62 17.26
C LEU A 48 4.89 -19.58 17.41
N THR A 49 3.88 -19.15 18.17
CA THR A 49 2.62 -19.88 18.35
C THR A 49 1.74 -19.70 17.13
N GLN A 50 0.96 -20.73 16.77
CA GLN A 50 0.08 -20.70 15.59
C GLN A 50 -0.92 -19.54 15.63
N GLU A 51 -1.43 -19.16 16.81
CA GLU A 51 -2.30 -17.99 16.97
C GLU A 51 -1.63 -16.68 16.54
N VAL A 52 -0.37 -16.46 16.95
CA VAL A 52 0.40 -15.25 16.60
C VAL A 52 0.62 -15.15 15.09
N ILE A 53 0.89 -16.28 14.44
CA ILE A 53 1.04 -16.34 12.97
C ILE A 53 -0.27 -15.98 12.28
N ILE A 54 -1.41 -16.49 12.77
CA ILE A 54 -2.73 -16.18 12.22
C ILE A 54 -3.03 -14.68 12.38
N ASP A 55 -2.76 -14.12 13.55
CA ASP A 55 -2.95 -12.68 13.82
C ASP A 55 -2.09 -11.80 12.89
N ILE A 56 -0.83 -12.16 12.65
CA ILE A 56 0.02 -11.44 11.69
C ILE A 56 -0.60 -11.46 10.29
N ILE A 57 -1.09 -12.61 9.84
CA ILE A 57 -1.69 -12.75 8.52
C ILE A 57 -2.94 -11.89 8.42
N VAL A 58 -3.80 -11.92 9.42
CA VAL A 58 -5.04 -11.13 9.46
C VAL A 58 -4.70 -9.64 9.49
N VAL A 59 -3.83 -9.19 10.38
CA VAL A 59 -3.50 -7.77 10.53
C VAL A 59 -2.78 -7.22 9.29
N SER A 60 -1.88 -8.00 8.67
CA SER A 60 -1.20 -7.62 7.44
C SER A 60 -2.18 -7.52 6.27
N THR A 61 -3.17 -8.42 6.21
CA THR A 61 -4.23 -8.37 5.20
C THR A 61 -5.11 -7.15 5.38
N ILE A 62 -5.53 -6.83 6.61
CA ILE A 62 -6.34 -5.63 6.91
C ILE A 62 -5.55 -4.36 6.59
N ALA A 63 -4.31 -4.24 7.07
CA ALA A 63 -3.47 -3.06 6.83
C ALA A 63 -3.18 -2.86 5.33
N GLY A 64 -2.84 -3.94 4.62
CA GLY A 64 -2.54 -3.87 3.20
C GLY A 64 -3.78 -3.61 2.34
N THR A 65 -4.93 -4.21 2.66
CA THR A 65 -6.19 -3.91 1.96
C THR A 65 -6.68 -2.49 2.24
N ALA A 66 -6.65 -2.02 3.50
CA ALA A 66 -7.02 -0.66 3.86
C ALA A 66 -6.09 0.39 3.23
N GLY A 67 -4.78 0.17 3.25
CA GLY A 67 -3.80 1.04 2.59
C GLY A 67 -3.96 1.04 1.07
N GLY A 68 -4.21 -0.14 0.49
CA GLY A 68 -4.44 -0.29 -0.95
C GLY A 68 -5.73 0.39 -1.43
N LEU A 69 -6.85 0.13 -0.75
CA LEU A 69 -8.15 0.75 -1.01
C LEU A 69 -8.09 2.26 -0.81
N GLY A 70 -7.44 2.73 0.27
CA GLY A 70 -7.21 4.15 0.51
C GLY A 70 -6.48 4.82 -0.65
N SER A 71 -5.36 4.24 -1.10
CA SER A 71 -4.60 4.77 -2.25
C SER A 71 -5.44 4.83 -3.53
N TRP A 72 -6.31 3.84 -3.75
CA TRP A 72 -7.20 3.81 -4.91
C TRP A 72 -8.30 4.87 -4.81
N VAL A 73 -8.91 5.05 -3.64
CA VAL A 73 -9.92 6.10 -3.42
C VAL A 73 -9.32 7.48 -3.65
N PHE A 74 -8.13 7.75 -3.10
CA PHE A 74 -7.42 9.01 -3.34
C PHE A 74 -7.08 9.21 -4.82
N ALA A 75 -6.61 8.17 -5.51
CA ALA A 75 -6.36 8.19 -6.94
C ALA A 75 -7.63 8.53 -7.75
N LYS A 76 -8.79 7.94 -7.43
CA LYS A 76 -10.08 8.26 -8.09
C LYS A 76 -10.57 9.68 -7.81
N ILE A 77 -10.30 10.21 -6.60
CA ILE A 77 -10.64 11.58 -6.24
C ILE A 77 -9.78 12.56 -7.03
N ASP A 78 -8.49 12.27 -7.19
CA ASP A 78 -7.56 13.09 -7.97
C ASP A 78 -7.95 13.13 -9.45
N GLU A 79 -8.28 11.98 -10.06
CA GLU A 79 -8.85 11.91 -11.41
C GLU A 79 -10.11 12.79 -11.57
N ARG A 80 -11.00 12.78 -10.57
CA ARG A 80 -12.22 13.59 -10.59
C ARG A 80 -11.95 15.08 -10.43
N LYS A 81 -10.94 15.47 -9.66
CA LYS A 81 -10.51 16.88 -9.54
C LYS A 81 -9.93 17.38 -10.86
N VAL A 82 -9.05 16.60 -11.50
CA VAL A 82 -8.46 16.95 -12.81
C VAL A 82 -9.52 17.08 -13.91
N ARG A 83 -10.59 16.26 -13.88
CA ARG A 83 -11.71 16.39 -14.84
C ARG A 83 -12.61 17.60 -14.64
N LYS A 84 -12.65 18.20 -13.44
CA LYS A 84 -13.51 19.35 -13.13
C LYS A 84 -12.83 20.70 -13.37
N THR A 85 -11.51 20.73 -13.43
CA THR A 85 -10.75 21.94 -13.74
C THR A 85 -10.55 22.00 -15.26
N PRO A 86 -11.11 22.99 -15.97
CA PRO A 86 -10.72 23.23 -17.36
C PRO A 86 -9.21 23.52 -17.41
N PRO A 87 -8.50 23.16 -18.49
CA PRO A 87 -7.14 23.65 -18.66
C PRO A 87 -7.19 25.18 -18.72
N SER A 88 -6.70 25.83 -17.67
CA SER A 88 -6.57 27.30 -17.60
C SER A 88 -5.34 27.81 -18.32
N ASP A 89 -4.76 27.03 -19.25
CA ASP A 89 -3.59 27.45 -20.02
C ASP A 89 -4.10 28.23 -21.24
N PRO A 90 -3.86 29.55 -21.34
CA PRO A 90 -4.06 30.28 -22.58
C PRO A 90 -3.02 29.77 -23.58
N GLN A 91 -3.46 29.44 -24.79
CA GLN A 91 -2.57 29.14 -25.92
C GLN A 91 -1.58 30.28 -26.19
#